data_AF-A0A8J4Y636-F1
#
_entry.id   AF-A0A8J4Y636-F1
#
_cell.length_a   1.000
_cell.length_b   1.000
_cell.length_c   1.000
_cell.angle_alpha   90.00
_cell.angle_beta   90.00
_cell.angle_gamma   90.00
#
_symmetry.space_group_name_H-M   'P 1'
#
loop_
_entity.id
_entity.type
_entity.pdbx_description
1 polymer ?
#
loop_
_entity_poly.entity_id
_entity_poly.type
_entity_poly.pdbx_seq_one_letter_code
_entity_poly.pdbx_strand_id
1 'polypeptide(L)'
;MPCFRSKKDVMDTVTCILLAGILSTLPLLSDEYLIIGKHRRWFSPCSLRAIRAVLMAKSSRCFTEPEESYCGNQRVEGQEECDAGLVGQDDIDGCCDKHCKLRTDKVCSDRNSPCCLDCNYMNQGVKCKEKQPATCENESRCLGTKAECPKAKPMEDGTACIEKGQCLQGNCLPYCETQDMQSCMCDTIDNACKRCCRKTLNDTCFPIMPVDILPDGTPCIQGFCNKQGGLRASLSSSERSCEKREESVRGAGVRHEDWLVHPDEEWGVDEGVYKCGYHTDRKYCTTAAVSTSGTIASEAGPRGTFKRGDLDL
;
A
#
# COMPACT_ATOMS: atom_id res chain seq x y z
N MET A 1 -54.93 6.14 -5.35
CA MET A 1 -55.36 6.12 -3.94
C MET A 1 -54.15 5.84 -3.07
N PRO A 2 -53.92 6.63 -2.02
CA PRO A 2 -52.67 6.68 -1.28
C PRO A 2 -52.68 5.78 -0.04
N CYS A 3 -51.50 5.44 0.45
CA CYS A 3 -51.20 5.53 1.87
C CYS A 3 -49.81 6.17 2.02
N PHE A 4 -49.82 7.48 2.28
CA PHE A 4 -48.69 8.25 2.79
C PHE A 4 -48.90 8.42 4.30
N ARG A 5 -47.85 8.11 5.08
CA ARG A 5 -47.39 8.76 6.33
C ARG A 5 -46.12 7.98 6.73
N SER A 6 -44.88 8.41 6.51
CA SER A 6 -44.28 9.76 6.56
C SER A 6 -44.48 10.35 7.95
N LYS A 7 -43.44 10.66 8.73
CA LYS A 7 -42.48 11.76 8.54
C LYS A 7 -41.54 11.70 9.78
N LYS A 8 -40.20 11.78 9.69
CA LYS A 8 -39.37 13.00 9.55
C LYS A 8 -38.46 13.11 10.78
N ASP A 9 -37.28 13.71 10.81
CA ASP A 9 -36.44 14.56 9.94
C ASP A 9 -34.96 14.23 10.38
N VAL A 10 -33.85 14.60 9.74
CA VAL A 10 -33.47 15.87 9.11
C VAL A 10 -32.33 15.59 8.13
N MET A 11 -32.64 15.58 6.83
CA MET A 11 -31.70 15.97 5.78
C MET A 11 -32.25 17.26 5.21
N ASP A 12 -32.09 18.36 5.97
CA ASP A 12 -32.45 19.71 5.56
C ASP A 12 -31.18 20.53 5.29
N THR A 13 -30.88 20.73 4.02
CA THR A 13 -30.89 22.02 3.29
C THR A 13 -30.44 23.33 3.96
N VAL A 14 -29.85 23.33 5.17
CA VAL A 14 -29.38 24.55 5.87
C VAL A 14 -27.84 24.61 6.01
N THR A 15 -27.11 23.49 5.87
CA THR A 15 -25.63 23.55 5.90
C THR A 15 -25.00 23.92 4.56
N CYS A 16 -25.75 23.86 3.45
CA CYS A 16 -25.29 24.39 2.16
C CYS A 16 -25.41 25.91 2.02
N ILE A 17 -26.11 26.60 2.94
CA ILE A 17 -26.29 28.06 2.89
C ILE A 17 -25.22 28.80 3.72
N LEU A 18 -24.45 28.11 4.57
CA LEU A 18 -23.36 28.72 5.34
C LEU A 18 -21.96 28.65 4.71
N LEU A 19 -21.81 28.06 3.51
CA LEU A 19 -20.55 28.09 2.74
C LEU A 19 -20.67 28.77 1.38
N ALA A 20 -21.80 29.42 1.09
CA ALA A 20 -21.97 30.28 -0.10
C ALA A 20 -21.86 31.78 0.22
N GLY A 21 -21.51 32.16 1.46
CA GLY A 21 -21.53 33.55 1.95
C GLY A 21 -20.19 34.13 2.42
N ILE A 22 -19.07 33.41 2.29
CA ILE A 22 -17.73 33.94 2.63
C ILE A 22 -16.75 33.63 1.48
N LEU A 23 -17.15 33.99 0.26
CA LEU A 23 -16.33 33.83 -0.94
C LEU A 23 -16.25 35.13 -1.77
N SER A 24 -16.10 36.28 -1.11
CA SER A 24 -15.92 37.57 -1.79
C SER A 24 -14.71 38.39 -1.33
N THR A 25 -13.91 37.92 -0.37
CA THR A 25 -12.64 38.56 -0.03
C THR A 25 -11.61 37.53 0.44
N LEU A 26 -10.97 36.82 -0.49
CA LEU A 26 -9.61 36.28 -0.35
C LEU A 26 -9.15 35.88 -1.76
N PRO A 27 -7.95 36.30 -2.17
CA PRO A 27 -7.56 36.29 -3.57
C PRO A 27 -7.34 34.87 -4.06
N LEU A 28 -7.72 34.67 -5.33
CA LEU A 28 -7.22 33.67 -6.25
C LEU A 28 -5.77 33.27 -5.90
N LEU A 29 -5.59 32.04 -5.40
CA LEU A 29 -4.33 31.33 -5.51
C LEU A 29 -4.61 30.08 -6.33
N SER A 30 -4.40 30.29 -7.62
CA SER A 30 -4.23 29.35 -8.70
C SER A 30 -3.58 28.03 -8.27
N ASP A 31 -4.05 26.98 -8.94
CA ASP A 31 -3.55 25.61 -9.03
C ASP A 31 -2.08 25.46 -9.46
N GLU A 32 -1.14 26.19 -8.86
CA GLU A 32 0.27 25.98 -9.08
C GLU A 32 1.03 26.08 -7.76
N TYR A 33 1.68 24.97 -7.42
CA TYR A 33 2.85 24.88 -6.54
C TYR A 33 2.62 24.60 -5.04
N LEU A 34 2.46 23.32 -4.71
CA LEU A 34 3.09 22.73 -3.51
C LEU A 34 3.49 21.27 -3.77
N ILE A 35 4.48 21.09 -4.64
CA ILE A 35 5.22 19.84 -4.80
C ILE A 35 6.33 19.85 -3.75
N ILE A 36 6.07 19.36 -2.52
CA ILE A 36 6.99 18.53 -1.69
C ILE A 36 6.11 17.73 -0.70
N GLY A 37 6.02 16.41 -0.88
CA GLY A 37 5.78 15.45 0.22
C GLY A 37 4.38 15.27 0.83
N LYS A 38 3.31 15.96 0.41
CA LYS A 38 2.00 15.90 1.14
C LYS A 38 0.74 15.59 0.32
N HIS A 39 0.83 14.73 -0.70
CA HIS A 39 -0.37 14.32 -1.48
C HIS A 39 -0.46 12.82 -1.82
N ARG A 40 -0.08 11.92 -0.89
CA ARG A 40 -0.31 10.46 -1.01
C ARG A 40 -1.34 9.92 -0.01
N ARG A 41 -2.40 10.68 0.28
CA ARG A 41 -3.51 10.21 1.14
C ARG A 41 -4.88 10.28 0.48
N TRP A 42 -4.94 10.64 -0.80
CA TRP A 42 -6.19 10.82 -1.53
C TRP A 42 -6.16 10.04 -2.83
N PHE A 43 -7.27 9.36 -3.14
CA PHE A 43 -7.45 8.71 -4.42
C PHE A 43 -7.61 9.75 -5.54
N SER A 44 -7.10 9.43 -6.74
CA SER A 44 -7.36 10.24 -7.93
C SER A 44 -8.86 10.22 -8.30
N PRO A 45 -9.37 11.20 -9.07
CA PRO A 45 -10.76 11.15 -9.57
C PRO A 45 -11.08 9.88 -10.37
N CYS A 46 -10.12 9.35 -11.12
CA CYS A 46 -10.28 8.09 -11.85
C CYS A 46 -10.41 6.89 -10.91
N SER A 47 -9.54 6.81 -9.91
CA SER A 47 -9.60 5.78 -8.86
C SER A 47 -10.91 5.85 -8.09
N LEU A 48 -11.36 7.06 -7.73
CA LEU A 48 -12.61 7.24 -7.00
C LEU A 48 -13.83 6.80 -7.82
N ARG A 49 -13.87 7.11 -9.12
CA ARG A 49 -14.92 6.62 -10.03
C ARG A 49 -14.93 5.10 -10.10
N ALA A 50 -13.77 4.46 -10.22
CA ALA A 50 -13.64 3.01 -10.26
C ALA A 50 -14.10 2.36 -8.95
N ILE A 51 -13.63 2.87 -7.80
CA ILE A 51 -14.03 2.39 -6.47
C ILE A 51 -15.55 2.53 -6.31
N ARG A 52 -16.13 3.68 -6.66
CA ARG A 52 -17.58 3.91 -6.56
C ARG A 52 -18.39 2.92 -7.39
N ALA A 53 -17.96 2.63 -8.62
CA ALA A 53 -18.64 1.66 -9.47
C ALA A 53 -18.66 0.26 -8.85
N VAL A 54 -17.53 -0.18 -8.27
CA VAL A 54 -17.45 -1.47 -7.58
C VAL A 54 -18.32 -1.49 -6.32
N LEU A 55 -18.26 -0.43 -5.49
CA LEU A 55 -19.07 -0.34 -4.28
C LEU A 55 -20.57 -0.36 -4.59
N MET A 56 -21.04 0.38 -5.59
CA MET A 56 -22.45 0.37 -5.99
C MET A 56 -22.94 -1.00 -6.47
N ALA A 57 -22.06 -1.79 -7.09
CA ALA A 57 -22.41 -3.10 -7.61
C ALA A 57 -22.29 -4.24 -6.59
N LYS A 58 -21.38 -4.12 -5.60
CA LYS A 58 -20.96 -5.24 -4.76
C LYS A 58 -21.07 -5.01 -3.25
N SER A 59 -21.22 -3.78 -2.76
CA SER A 59 -21.16 -3.50 -1.31
C SER A 59 -22.20 -4.29 -0.52
N SER A 60 -23.43 -4.37 -1.02
CA SER A 60 -24.54 -5.08 -0.35
C SER A 60 -24.33 -6.59 -0.18
N ARG A 61 -23.32 -7.18 -0.82
CA ARG A 61 -23.03 -8.62 -0.73
C ARG A 61 -22.24 -9.01 0.52
N CYS A 62 -21.35 -8.14 1.00
CA CYS A 62 -20.42 -8.49 2.08
C CYS A 62 -20.06 -7.35 3.03
N PHE A 63 -20.50 -6.11 2.75
CA PHE A 63 -20.30 -5.03 3.72
C PHE A 63 -21.40 -5.11 4.77
N THR A 64 -20.99 -5.14 6.02
CA THR A 64 -21.87 -5.01 7.18
C THR A 64 -21.88 -3.57 7.66
N GLU A 65 -22.83 -3.24 8.54
CA GLU A 65 -22.74 -1.98 9.27
C GLU A 65 -21.42 -1.92 10.05
N PRO A 66 -20.73 -0.78 10.08
CA PRO A 66 -19.48 -0.66 10.80
C PRO A 66 -19.74 -0.84 12.30
N GLU A 67 -19.15 -1.88 12.88
CA GLU A 67 -19.11 -2.06 14.33
C GLU A 67 -18.09 -1.06 14.91
N GLU A 68 -18.43 -0.42 16.04
CA GLU A 68 -17.53 0.55 16.69
C GLU A 68 -16.31 -0.11 17.36
N SER A 69 -16.38 -1.42 17.64
CA SER A 69 -15.32 -2.24 18.22
C SER A 69 -15.56 -3.71 17.92
N TYR A 70 -14.50 -4.48 17.66
CA TYR A 70 -14.58 -5.93 17.48
C TYR A 70 -13.59 -6.62 18.42
N CYS A 71 -14.11 -7.24 19.47
CA CYS A 71 -13.31 -7.95 20.45
C CYS A 71 -12.75 -9.24 19.87
N GLY A 72 -11.43 -9.34 19.72
CA GLY A 72 -10.72 -10.52 19.22
C GLY A 72 -9.90 -10.28 17.96
N ASN A 73 -9.79 -9.03 17.47
CA ASN A 73 -8.92 -8.67 16.33
C ASN A 73 -7.52 -8.18 16.76
N GLN A 74 -7.20 -8.26 18.05
CA GLN A 74 -5.95 -7.81 18.68
C GLN A 74 -5.74 -6.28 18.67
N ARG A 75 -6.80 -5.50 18.42
CA ARG A 75 -6.74 -4.04 18.42
C ARG A 75 -7.75 -3.50 19.39
N VAL A 76 -7.26 -2.75 20.37
CA VAL A 76 -8.12 -2.07 21.33
C VAL A 76 -8.90 -0.97 20.62
N GLU A 77 -10.21 -1.16 20.51
CA GLU A 77 -11.14 -0.26 19.80
C GLU A 77 -12.33 0.11 20.71
N GLY A 78 -12.92 1.29 20.49
CA GLY A 78 -14.09 1.75 21.23
C GLY A 78 -13.92 1.78 22.76
N GLN A 79 -14.63 0.89 23.46
CA GLN A 79 -14.68 0.80 24.93
C GLN A 79 -13.85 -0.37 25.51
N GLU A 80 -13.09 -1.06 24.66
CA GLU A 80 -12.19 -2.14 25.09
C GLU A 80 -11.02 -1.58 25.91
N GLU A 81 -10.54 -2.38 26.87
CA GLU A 81 -9.35 -2.06 27.66
C GLU A 81 -8.14 -2.88 27.21
N CYS A 82 -8.39 -4.00 26.56
CA CYS A 82 -7.43 -4.92 25.98
C CYS A 82 -8.10 -5.74 24.87
N ASP A 83 -7.30 -6.32 23.98
CA ASP A 83 -7.77 -7.33 23.04
C ASP A 83 -6.66 -8.37 22.84
N ALA A 84 -6.81 -9.53 23.46
CA ALA A 84 -5.84 -10.62 23.36
C ALA A 84 -6.02 -11.50 22.10
N GLY A 85 -6.89 -11.12 21.17
CA GLY A 85 -7.28 -11.91 20.02
C GLY A 85 -8.20 -13.08 20.40
N LEU A 86 -8.18 -14.14 19.60
CA LEU A 86 -8.95 -15.35 19.84
C LEU A 86 -8.66 -15.99 21.21
N VAL A 87 -7.43 -15.89 21.71
CA VAL A 87 -7.04 -16.40 23.05
C VAL A 87 -7.80 -15.68 24.17
N GLY A 88 -8.11 -14.40 23.98
CA GLY A 88 -8.97 -13.64 24.88
C GLY A 88 -10.41 -14.17 24.86
N GLN A 89 -10.96 -14.47 23.68
CA GLN A 89 -12.32 -15.01 23.53
C GLN A 89 -12.50 -16.37 24.22
N ASP A 90 -11.45 -17.20 24.21
CA ASP A 90 -11.44 -18.48 24.93
C ASP A 90 -11.25 -18.31 26.46
N ASP A 91 -11.12 -17.08 26.95
CA ASP A 91 -10.91 -16.70 28.36
C ASP A 91 -9.62 -17.30 28.96
N ILE A 92 -8.59 -17.51 28.11
CA ILE A 92 -7.32 -18.14 28.49
C ILE A 92 -6.25 -17.11 28.86
N ASP A 93 -6.33 -15.88 28.32
CA ASP A 93 -5.32 -14.85 28.57
C ASP A 93 -5.31 -14.40 30.04
N GLY A 94 -4.11 -14.22 30.60
CA GLY A 94 -3.93 -13.87 32.01
C GLY A 94 -4.16 -12.38 32.33
N CYS A 95 -4.19 -11.52 31.31
CA CYS A 95 -4.34 -10.08 31.44
C CYS A 95 -5.71 -9.59 30.97
N CYS A 96 -6.25 -10.22 29.93
CA CYS A 96 -7.47 -9.83 29.24
C CYS A 96 -8.56 -10.92 29.34
N ASP A 97 -9.81 -10.52 29.56
CA ASP A 97 -10.95 -11.43 29.55
C ASP A 97 -11.62 -11.52 28.16
N LYS A 98 -12.60 -12.43 28.05
CA LYS A 98 -13.39 -12.64 26.82
C LYS A 98 -14.28 -11.48 26.39
N HIS A 99 -14.45 -10.46 27.23
CA HIS A 99 -15.19 -9.24 26.92
C HIS A 99 -14.26 -8.07 26.62
N CYS A 100 -12.97 -8.34 26.36
CA CYS A 100 -11.96 -7.33 26.07
C CYS A 100 -11.78 -6.30 27.20
N LYS A 101 -11.89 -6.80 28.44
CA LYS A 101 -11.64 -6.06 29.67
C LYS A 101 -10.41 -6.59 30.39
N LEU A 102 -9.66 -5.67 31.01
CA LEU A 102 -8.53 -6.09 31.83
C LEU A 102 -9.05 -6.87 33.04
N ARG A 103 -8.38 -7.97 33.37
CA ARG A 103 -8.73 -8.74 34.57
C ARG A 103 -8.45 -7.92 35.83
N THR A 104 -9.03 -8.35 36.95
CA THR A 104 -8.84 -7.72 38.26
C THR A 104 -7.35 -7.55 38.58
N ASP A 105 -6.99 -6.34 39.04
CA ASP A 105 -5.63 -5.92 39.40
C ASP A 105 -4.61 -5.92 38.23
N LYS A 106 -5.08 -5.97 36.97
CA LYS A 106 -4.21 -5.84 35.79
C LYS A 106 -4.28 -4.42 35.26
N VAL A 107 -3.13 -3.91 34.80
CA VAL A 107 -3.01 -2.52 34.33
C VAL A 107 -2.68 -2.41 32.85
N CYS A 108 -2.33 -3.52 32.20
CA CYS A 108 -2.09 -3.58 30.77
C CYS A 108 -2.20 -5.03 30.25
N SER A 109 -2.18 -5.17 28.92
CA SER A 109 -2.15 -6.45 28.21
C SER A 109 -0.86 -6.58 27.39
N ASP A 110 -0.15 -7.70 27.59
CA ASP A 110 1.09 -8.04 26.87
C ASP A 110 0.86 -8.17 25.36
N ARG A 111 -0.39 -8.44 24.94
CA ARG A 111 -0.77 -8.55 23.52
C ARG A 111 -0.90 -7.21 22.82
N ASN A 112 -1.19 -6.14 23.56
CA ASN A 112 -1.54 -4.85 22.97
C ASN A 112 -0.45 -3.79 23.14
N SER A 113 0.49 -3.98 24.06
CA SER A 113 1.38 -2.91 24.51
C SER A 113 2.83 -3.37 24.66
N PRO A 114 3.78 -2.72 23.95
CA PRO A 114 5.21 -3.10 24.00
C PRO A 114 5.90 -2.77 25.34
N CYS A 115 5.29 -1.97 26.21
CA CYS A 115 5.75 -1.72 27.57
C CYS A 115 4.93 -2.48 28.63
N CYS A 116 4.26 -3.56 28.25
CA CYS A 116 3.56 -4.45 29.16
C CYS A 116 4.29 -5.80 29.25
N LEU A 117 4.53 -6.25 30.47
CA LEU A 117 5.06 -7.58 30.75
C LEU A 117 4.34 -8.16 31.97
N ASP A 118 3.83 -9.39 31.84
CA ASP A 118 3.09 -10.07 32.89
C ASP A 118 1.95 -9.20 33.44
N CYS A 119 1.23 -8.54 32.52
CA CYS A 119 0.10 -7.63 32.81
C CYS A 119 0.45 -6.38 33.64
N ASN A 120 1.73 -6.07 33.76
CA ASN A 120 2.25 -4.92 34.51
C ASN A 120 3.10 -4.02 33.61
N TYR A 121 3.20 -2.74 33.97
CA TYR A 121 4.09 -1.83 33.25
C TYR A 121 5.54 -2.26 33.43
N MET A 122 6.24 -2.40 32.30
CA MET A 122 7.69 -2.61 32.31
C MET A 122 8.39 -1.44 32.99
N ASN A 123 9.47 -1.76 33.72
CA ASN A 123 10.29 -0.77 34.41
C ASN A 123 10.77 0.37 33.49
N GLN A 124 10.98 1.53 34.09
CA GLN A 124 11.51 2.69 33.38
C GLN A 124 12.86 2.35 32.72
N GLY A 125 13.01 2.72 31.45
CA GLY A 125 14.24 2.53 30.70
C GLY A 125 14.29 1.25 29.86
N VAL A 126 13.34 0.33 29.98
CA VAL A 126 13.23 -0.83 29.07
C VAL A 126 12.97 -0.35 27.65
N LYS A 127 13.76 -0.82 26.67
CA LYS A 127 13.63 -0.39 25.28
C LYS A 127 12.39 -1.01 24.65
N CYS A 128 11.51 -0.16 24.10
CA CYS A 128 10.24 -0.58 23.48
C CYS A 128 10.16 -0.26 21.99
N LYS A 129 10.98 0.67 21.50
CA LYS A 129 11.10 0.98 20.07
C LYS A 129 12.57 1.12 19.71
N GLU A 130 13.00 0.41 18.68
CA GLU A 130 14.34 0.55 18.11
C GLU A 130 14.51 1.91 17.43
N LYS A 131 15.76 2.36 17.34
CA LYS A 131 16.13 3.52 16.53
C LYS A 131 15.76 3.27 15.07
N GLN A 132 15.12 4.24 14.42
CA GLN A 132 14.69 4.17 13.01
C GLN A 132 15.38 5.27 12.21
N PRO A 133 16.59 5.01 11.65
CA PRO A 133 17.31 5.99 10.85
C PRO A 133 16.53 6.47 9.62
N ALA A 134 15.70 5.60 9.01
CA ALA A 134 14.91 5.93 7.83
C ALA A 134 13.88 7.05 8.07
N THR A 135 13.36 7.15 9.29
CA THR A 135 12.36 8.14 9.69
C THR A 135 12.93 9.17 10.67
N CYS A 136 14.25 9.18 10.88
CA CYS A 136 14.94 10.08 11.82
C CYS A 136 14.37 10.03 13.26
N GLU A 137 13.95 8.84 13.69
CA GLU A 137 13.45 8.61 15.04
C GLU A 137 14.50 7.88 15.88
N ASN A 138 14.76 8.38 17.08
CA ASN A 138 15.65 7.73 18.03
C ASN A 138 14.98 6.49 18.65
N GLU A 139 15.73 5.71 19.44
CA GLU A 139 15.11 4.69 20.27
C GLU A 139 14.15 5.30 21.30
N SER A 140 13.17 4.52 21.73
CA SER A 140 12.25 4.90 22.80
C SER A 140 12.20 3.83 23.88
N ARG A 141 11.96 4.28 25.11
CA ARG A 141 12.03 3.47 26.33
C ARG A 141 10.79 3.68 27.19
N CYS A 142 10.35 2.60 27.83
CA CYS A 142 9.21 2.58 28.72
C CYS A 142 9.39 3.57 29.88
N LEU A 143 8.29 4.18 30.30
CA LEU A 143 8.29 5.17 31.38
C LEU A 143 8.15 4.53 32.77
N GLY A 144 7.77 3.25 32.87
CA GLY A 144 7.46 2.60 34.15
C GLY A 144 6.03 2.82 34.64
N THR A 145 5.26 3.69 33.99
CA THR A 145 3.96 4.18 34.49
C THR A 145 2.81 4.05 33.50
N LYS A 146 3.09 3.57 32.28
CA LYS A 146 2.13 3.42 31.18
C LYS A 146 2.50 2.22 30.30
N ALA A 147 1.50 1.65 29.62
CA ALA A 147 1.66 0.52 28.72
C ALA A 147 2.15 0.93 27.33
N GLU A 148 1.84 2.16 26.90
CA GLU A 148 2.26 2.65 25.59
C GLU A 148 3.75 2.99 25.59
N CYS A 149 4.45 2.60 24.52
CA CYS A 149 5.79 3.09 24.27
C CYS A 149 5.72 4.59 23.93
N PRO A 150 6.43 5.47 24.66
CA PRO A 150 6.38 6.90 24.37
C PRO A 150 6.89 7.18 22.96
N LYS A 151 6.43 8.29 22.36
CA LYS A 151 6.90 8.72 21.05
C LYS A 151 8.42 8.90 21.08
N ALA A 152 9.10 8.29 20.11
CA ALA A 152 10.54 8.43 19.93
C ALA A 152 10.91 9.91 19.74
N LYS A 153 12.00 10.33 20.37
CA LYS A 153 12.58 11.66 20.13
C LYS A 153 13.17 11.71 18.71
N PRO A 154 13.19 12.88 18.06
CA PRO A 154 13.97 13.07 16.85
C PRO A 154 15.43 12.69 17.05
N MET A 155 16.07 12.15 16.01
CA MET A 155 17.52 12.07 15.94
C MET A 155 18.12 13.48 15.79
N GLU A 156 19.39 13.63 16.17
CA GLU A 156 20.10 14.90 16.07
C GLU A 156 20.19 15.37 14.61
N ASP A 157 20.06 16.68 14.41
CA ASP A 157 20.19 17.29 13.09
C ASP A 157 21.58 16.99 12.49
N GLY A 158 21.63 16.68 11.20
CA GLY A 158 22.84 16.24 10.50
C GLY A 158 23.13 14.74 10.61
N THR A 159 22.39 13.97 11.42
CA THR A 159 22.58 12.51 11.47
C THR A 159 22.24 11.87 10.12
N ALA A 160 23.10 11.00 9.61
CA ALA A 160 22.83 10.29 8.35
C ALA A 160 21.58 9.40 8.44
N CYS A 161 20.73 9.48 7.42
CA CYS A 161 19.52 8.67 7.26
C CYS A 161 19.53 7.92 5.91
N ILE A 162 18.36 7.46 5.45
CA ILE A 162 18.27 6.69 4.19
C ILE A 162 18.87 7.45 3.02
N GLU A 163 19.48 6.70 2.10
CA GLU A 163 20.01 7.22 0.83
C GLU A 163 20.98 8.41 0.96
N LYS A 164 21.88 8.37 1.94
CA LYS A 164 22.84 9.47 2.24
C LYS A 164 22.18 10.80 2.60
N GLY A 165 20.89 10.77 2.92
CA GLY A 165 20.19 11.90 3.49
C GLY A 165 20.69 12.25 4.89
N GLN A 166 20.19 13.37 5.42
CA GLN A 166 20.47 13.81 6.78
C GLN A 166 19.17 14.18 7.50
N CYS A 167 19.14 13.90 8.79
CA CYS A 167 18.03 14.31 9.64
C CYS A 167 18.00 15.83 9.82
N LEU A 168 16.83 16.41 9.68
CA LEU A 168 16.53 17.79 10.07
C LEU A 168 15.16 17.84 10.73
N GLN A 169 15.11 18.28 11.99
CA GLN A 169 13.88 18.42 12.77
C GLN A 169 13.02 17.13 12.79
N GLY A 170 13.68 15.97 12.86
CA GLY A 170 13.01 14.66 12.86
C GLY A 170 12.49 14.18 11.51
N ASN A 171 12.90 14.81 10.40
CA ASN A 171 12.62 14.34 9.04
C ASN A 171 13.93 13.99 8.33
N CYS A 172 13.94 12.92 7.55
CA CYS A 172 15.08 12.59 6.70
C CYS A 172 15.03 13.44 5.43
N LEU A 173 15.92 14.45 5.34
CA LEU A 173 16.13 15.20 4.11
C LEU A 173 16.98 14.36 3.15
N PRO A 174 16.56 14.19 1.87
CA PRO A 174 17.38 13.46 0.92
C PRO A 174 18.67 14.21 0.59
N TYR A 175 19.64 13.48 0.06
CA TYR A 175 21.00 13.98 -0.16
C TYR A 175 21.04 15.33 -0.91
N CYS A 176 20.32 15.50 -2.02
CA CYS A 176 20.40 16.72 -2.82
C CYS A 176 19.94 17.96 -2.03
N GLU A 177 18.89 17.81 -1.22
CA GLU A 177 18.33 18.86 -0.38
C GLU A 177 19.31 19.26 0.74
N THR A 178 20.15 18.34 1.21
CA THR A 178 21.25 18.69 2.14
C THR A 178 22.36 19.53 1.50
N GLN A 179 22.40 19.59 0.16
CA GLN A 179 23.37 20.33 -0.63
C GLN A 179 22.73 21.54 -1.32
N ASP A 180 21.60 22.04 -0.82
CA ASP A 180 20.83 23.15 -1.38
C ASP A 180 20.42 22.95 -2.86
N MET A 181 20.20 21.68 -3.23
CA MET A 181 19.74 21.25 -4.55
C MET A 181 18.44 20.45 -4.41
N GLN A 182 17.88 19.99 -5.53
CA GLN A 182 16.67 19.19 -5.53
C GLN A 182 16.94 17.79 -6.08
N SER A 183 16.37 16.79 -5.42
CA SER A 183 16.39 15.41 -5.88
C SER A 183 15.63 15.25 -7.20
N CYS A 184 16.21 14.50 -8.14
CA CYS A 184 15.54 14.17 -9.38
C CYS A 184 16.08 12.89 -10.02
N MET A 185 15.37 12.37 -11.02
CA MET A 185 15.81 11.21 -11.81
C MET A 185 16.52 11.69 -13.08
N CYS A 186 17.68 11.14 -13.38
CA CYS A 186 18.31 11.36 -14.67
C CYS A 186 17.47 10.76 -15.81
N ASP A 187 17.46 11.45 -16.94
CA ASP A 187 16.65 11.15 -18.14
C ASP A 187 17.35 10.22 -19.14
N THR A 188 18.65 9.97 -18.94
CA THR A 188 19.46 9.07 -19.75
C THR A 188 19.56 7.69 -19.12
N ILE A 189 19.47 6.64 -19.95
CA ILE A 189 19.54 5.23 -19.52
C ILE A 189 20.83 4.95 -18.74
N ASP A 190 21.96 5.50 -19.18
CA ASP A 190 23.28 5.31 -18.55
C ASP A 190 23.40 5.93 -17.15
N ASN A 191 22.54 6.89 -16.84
CA ASN A 191 22.51 7.58 -15.55
C ASN A 191 21.24 7.26 -14.75
N ALA A 192 20.34 6.43 -15.27
CA ALA A 192 19.03 6.15 -14.68
C ALA A 192 19.12 5.61 -13.25
N CYS A 193 20.20 4.88 -12.93
CA CYS A 193 20.46 4.31 -11.61
C CYS A 193 21.57 5.01 -10.83
N LYS A 194 21.90 6.24 -11.22
CA LYS A 194 22.79 7.12 -10.46
C LYS A 194 21.95 8.12 -9.68
N ARG A 195 22.46 8.55 -8.53
CA ARG A 195 21.85 9.67 -7.81
C ARG A 195 22.04 10.95 -8.60
N CYS A 196 20.92 11.62 -8.90
CA CYS A 196 20.92 12.85 -9.67
C CYS A 196 20.31 13.99 -8.88
N CYS A 197 20.90 15.17 -9.05
CA CYS A 197 20.41 16.41 -8.47
C CYS A 197 20.20 17.44 -9.59
N ARG A 198 19.46 18.50 -9.26
CA ARG A 198 19.34 19.72 -10.08
C ARG A 198 19.39 20.94 -9.17
N LYS A 199 19.87 22.08 -9.67
CA LYS A 199 19.98 23.31 -8.86
C LYS A 199 18.60 23.94 -8.63
N THR A 200 17.83 24.08 -9.69
CA THR A 200 16.44 24.58 -9.67
C THR A 200 15.52 23.64 -10.43
N LEU A 201 14.20 23.83 -10.33
CA LEU A 201 13.24 22.97 -11.04
C LEU A 201 13.36 22.96 -12.55
N ASN A 202 13.85 24.06 -13.12
CA ASN A 202 13.97 24.24 -14.56
C ASN A 202 15.30 23.70 -15.10
N ASP A 203 16.23 23.32 -14.22
CA ASP A 203 17.52 22.78 -14.62
C ASP A 203 17.44 21.30 -14.94
N THR A 204 18.28 20.87 -15.89
CA THR A 204 18.47 19.47 -16.23
C THR A 204 19.14 18.73 -15.07
N CYS A 205 18.66 17.52 -14.80
CA CYS A 205 19.25 16.62 -13.82
C CYS A 205 20.65 16.20 -14.24
N PHE A 206 21.59 16.24 -13.30
CA PHE A 206 22.95 15.75 -13.51
C PHE A 206 23.30 14.72 -12.43
N PRO A 207 24.09 13.68 -12.78
CA PRO A 207 24.60 12.73 -11.81
C PRO A 207 25.61 13.42 -10.89
N ILE A 208 25.55 13.10 -9.60
CA ILE A 208 26.48 13.67 -8.61
C ILE A 208 27.89 13.08 -8.76
N MET A 209 28.90 13.83 -8.30
CA MET A 209 30.30 13.41 -8.27
C MET A 209 30.82 13.40 -6.81
N PRO A 210 31.49 12.33 -6.34
CA PRO A 210 31.73 11.06 -7.05
C PRO A 210 30.43 10.30 -7.35
N VAL A 211 30.45 9.48 -8.41
CA VAL A 211 29.28 8.71 -8.86
C VAL A 211 28.71 7.89 -7.70
N ASP A 212 27.43 8.10 -7.43
CA ASP A 212 26.68 7.36 -6.43
C ASP A 212 25.61 6.51 -7.10
N ILE A 213 25.68 5.19 -6.91
CA ILE A 213 24.75 4.23 -7.50
C ILE A 213 23.59 4.01 -6.53
N LEU A 214 22.36 4.08 -7.03
CA LEU A 214 21.16 3.89 -6.22
C LEU A 214 21.01 2.41 -5.78
N PRO A 215 20.40 2.16 -4.61
CA PRO A 215 20.14 0.80 -4.13
C PRO A 215 19.32 -0.07 -5.09
N ASP A 216 19.43 -1.40 -4.92
CA ASP A 216 18.60 -2.37 -5.62
C ASP A 216 17.12 -2.15 -5.29
N GLY A 217 16.26 -2.14 -6.31
CA GLY A 217 14.84 -1.85 -6.18
C GLY A 217 14.49 -0.35 -6.19
N THR A 218 15.45 0.58 -6.31
CA THR A 218 15.12 2.00 -6.47
C THR A 218 14.42 2.23 -7.82
N PRO A 219 13.23 2.88 -7.86
CA PRO A 219 12.56 3.22 -9.10
C PRO A 219 13.37 4.19 -9.95
N CYS A 220 13.33 3.99 -11.27
CA CYS A 220 14.01 4.82 -12.26
C CYS A 220 13.16 4.91 -13.55
N ILE A 221 13.65 5.63 -14.56
CA ILE A 221 12.87 5.97 -15.77
C ILE A 221 12.33 4.77 -16.56
N GLN A 222 12.93 3.58 -16.44
CA GLN A 222 12.55 2.37 -17.19
C GLN A 222 12.29 1.15 -16.29
N GLY A 223 12.20 1.34 -14.97
CA GLY A 223 11.90 0.26 -14.04
C GLY A 223 12.58 0.43 -12.69
N PHE A 224 13.43 -0.53 -12.33
CA PHE A 224 14.11 -0.56 -11.04
C PHE A 224 15.60 -0.80 -11.20
N CYS A 225 16.40 -0.22 -10.33
CA CYS A 225 17.84 -0.43 -10.30
C CYS A 225 18.20 -1.81 -9.74
N ASN A 226 19.27 -2.41 -10.27
CA ASN A 226 19.86 -3.64 -9.75
C ASN A 226 21.15 -3.35 -8.97
N LYS A 227 21.67 -4.36 -8.27
CA LYS A 227 22.91 -4.26 -7.48
C LYS A 227 24.16 -3.84 -8.28
N GLN A 228 24.17 -3.97 -9.60
CA GLN A 228 25.27 -3.55 -10.49
C GLN A 228 25.06 -2.14 -11.07
N GLY A 229 24.02 -1.41 -10.68
CA GLY A 229 23.66 -0.11 -11.27
C GLY A 229 23.03 -0.21 -12.66
N GLY A 230 22.66 -1.42 -13.08
CA GLY A 230 21.89 -1.67 -14.29
C GLY A 230 20.37 -1.63 -14.05
N LEU A 231 19.61 -1.67 -15.14
CA LEU A 231 18.15 -1.60 -15.13
C LEU A 231 17.52 -2.99 -15.12
N ARG A 232 16.49 -3.15 -14.30
CA ARG A 232 15.51 -4.24 -14.38
C ARG A 232 14.19 -3.63 -14.82
N ALA A 233 13.62 -4.16 -15.90
CA ALA A 233 12.32 -3.73 -16.37
C ALA A 233 11.28 -3.91 -15.26
N SER A 234 10.39 -2.94 -15.10
CA SER A 234 9.13 -3.17 -14.40
C SER A 234 8.35 -4.20 -15.20
N LEU A 235 8.33 -5.45 -14.76
CA LEU A 235 7.40 -6.44 -15.32
C LEU A 235 6.01 -5.81 -15.22
N SER A 236 5.35 -5.62 -16.36
CA SER A 236 3.96 -5.18 -16.35
C SER A 236 3.16 -6.17 -15.50
N SER A 237 2.06 -5.73 -14.87
CA SER A 237 1.20 -6.62 -14.08
C SER A 237 0.73 -7.87 -14.84
N SER A 238 0.86 -7.88 -16.17
CA SER A 238 0.63 -8.97 -17.12
C SER A 238 1.82 -9.90 -17.39
N GLU A 239 3.03 -9.61 -16.89
CA GLU A 239 4.28 -10.35 -17.14
C GLU A 239 4.85 -11.04 -15.88
N ARG A 240 4.01 -11.40 -14.91
CA ARG A 240 4.44 -12.34 -13.85
C ARG A 240 4.62 -13.73 -14.47
N SER A 241 5.86 -14.04 -14.83
CA SER A 241 6.29 -15.29 -15.46
C SER A 241 6.05 -16.50 -14.56
N CYS A 242 5.43 -17.56 -15.11
CA CYS A 242 5.45 -18.91 -14.53
C CYS A 242 6.90 -19.44 -14.54
N GLU A 243 7.47 -19.75 -13.38
CA GLU A 243 8.77 -20.45 -13.29
C GLU A 243 8.60 -21.97 -13.30
N LYS A 244 9.47 -22.67 -14.03
CA LYS A 244 9.56 -24.15 -14.06
C LYS A 244 10.12 -24.67 -12.73
N ARG A 245 9.48 -25.66 -12.10
CA ARG A 245 10.21 -26.68 -11.31
C ARG A 245 10.58 -27.82 -12.25
N GLU A 246 11.86 -28.07 -12.45
CA GLU A 246 12.31 -29.38 -12.94
C GLU A 246 12.41 -30.32 -11.74
N GLU A 247 11.45 -31.23 -11.58
CA GLU A 247 11.65 -32.43 -10.76
C GLU A 247 11.59 -33.67 -11.66
N SER A 248 12.73 -34.35 -11.69
CA SER A 248 12.99 -35.58 -12.41
C SER A 248 12.18 -36.73 -11.81
N VAL A 249 11.21 -37.28 -12.56
CA VAL A 249 10.65 -38.60 -12.26
C VAL A 249 10.59 -39.44 -13.53
N ARG A 250 11.27 -40.59 -13.43
CA ARG A 250 11.36 -41.66 -14.43
C ARG A 250 10.00 -42.30 -14.67
N GLY A 251 9.69 -42.53 -15.95
CA GLY A 251 8.96 -43.71 -16.43
C GLY A 251 7.45 -43.74 -16.20
N ALA A 252 6.69 -43.30 -17.20
CA ALA A 252 5.55 -44.03 -17.79
C ALA A 252 4.96 -43.15 -18.91
N GLY A 253 4.82 -43.70 -20.12
CA GLY A 253 4.29 -42.96 -21.26
C GLY A 253 2.80 -42.65 -21.10
N VAL A 254 2.46 -41.36 -21.22
CA VAL A 254 1.07 -40.89 -21.40
C VAL A 254 1.08 -39.79 -22.46
N ARG A 255 0.27 -39.98 -23.51
CA ARG A 255 -0.07 -38.98 -24.53
C ARG A 255 -1.30 -38.20 -24.03
N HIS A 256 -1.38 -36.92 -24.40
CA HIS A 256 -2.25 -35.84 -23.91
C HIS A 256 -1.68 -35.05 -22.73
N GLU A 257 -1.38 -33.78 -23.02
CA GLU A 257 -0.91 -32.76 -22.08
C GLU A 257 -2.09 -32.24 -21.25
N ASP A 258 -2.55 -33.04 -20.29
CA ASP A 258 -3.46 -32.58 -19.23
C ASP A 258 -2.63 -31.83 -18.19
N TRP A 259 -2.63 -30.49 -18.29
CA TRP A 259 -2.07 -29.62 -17.26
C TRP A 259 -3.05 -29.53 -16.09
N LEU A 260 -2.87 -30.39 -15.09
CA LEU A 260 -3.61 -30.34 -13.82
C LEU A 260 -3.01 -29.26 -12.91
N VAL A 261 -3.85 -28.30 -12.51
CA VAL A 261 -3.56 -27.32 -11.46
C VAL A 261 -3.69 -28.05 -10.12
N HIS A 262 -2.60 -28.18 -9.35
CA HIS A 262 -2.71 -28.71 -7.99
C HIS A 262 -3.29 -27.64 -7.05
N PRO A 263 -4.30 -28.00 -6.22
CA PRO A 263 -5.02 -27.07 -5.36
C PRO A 263 -4.37 -27.04 -3.97
N ASP A 264 -3.43 -26.13 -3.71
CA ASP A 264 -2.96 -25.86 -2.34
C ASP A 264 -2.63 -24.37 -2.10
N GLU A 265 -3.28 -23.47 -2.84
CA GLU A 265 -3.51 -22.10 -2.37
C GLU A 265 -4.98 -21.78 -2.64
N GLU A 266 -5.77 -21.63 -1.57
CA GLU A 266 -7.15 -21.16 -1.63
C GLU A 266 -7.19 -19.75 -2.24
N TRP A 267 -7.36 -19.68 -3.55
CA TRP A 267 -7.84 -18.47 -4.22
C TRP A 267 -9.34 -18.64 -4.46
N GLY A 268 -10.10 -17.87 -3.69
CA GLY A 268 -11.56 -17.87 -3.67
C GLY A 268 -12.17 -17.79 -5.07
N VAL A 269 -13.22 -18.59 -5.23
CA VAL A 269 -14.02 -18.84 -6.42
C VAL A 269 -14.62 -17.54 -6.99
N ASP A 270 -14.22 -17.14 -8.20
CA ASP A 270 -15.14 -16.78 -9.28
C ASP A 270 -14.42 -16.67 -10.65
N GLU A 271 -15.12 -17.08 -11.71
CA GLU A 271 -14.64 -17.67 -12.96
C GLU A 271 -13.64 -16.86 -13.83
N GLY A 272 -12.51 -17.51 -14.18
CA GLY A 272 -11.68 -17.13 -15.31
C GLY A 272 -10.74 -18.27 -15.72
N VAL A 273 -11.06 -19.00 -16.79
CA VAL A 273 -10.14 -20.01 -17.36
C VAL A 273 -8.99 -19.27 -18.04
N TYR A 274 -7.78 -19.43 -17.53
CA TYR A 274 -6.58 -18.91 -18.18
C TYR A 274 -6.13 -19.89 -19.26
N LYS A 275 -5.90 -19.40 -20.49
CA LYS A 275 -5.20 -20.16 -21.52
C LYS A 275 -3.77 -19.66 -21.58
N CYS A 276 -2.83 -20.57 -21.39
CA CYS A 276 -1.41 -20.31 -21.60
C CYS A 276 -0.97 -20.89 -22.95
N GLY A 277 -0.19 -20.12 -23.70
CA GLY A 277 0.32 -20.49 -25.02
C GLY A 277 1.73 -19.95 -25.26
N TYR A 278 2.35 -20.41 -26.34
CA TYR A 278 3.67 -19.96 -26.77
C TYR A 278 3.55 -19.10 -28.03
N HIS A 279 4.28 -17.99 -28.06
CA HIS A 279 4.58 -17.28 -29.31
C HIS A 279 6.09 -17.04 -29.37
N THR A 280 6.74 -17.59 -30.40
CA THR A 280 8.18 -17.38 -30.71
C THR A 280 9.05 -17.44 -29.45
N ASP A 281 9.05 -18.60 -28.78
CA ASP A 281 9.83 -18.92 -27.57
C ASP A 281 9.50 -18.13 -26.29
N ARG A 282 8.41 -17.36 -26.26
CA ARG A 282 7.89 -16.72 -25.04
C ARG A 282 6.55 -17.33 -24.63
N LYS A 283 6.40 -17.59 -23.33
CA LYS A 283 5.13 -18.04 -22.73
C LYS A 283 4.26 -16.84 -22.40
N TYR A 284 2.97 -16.93 -22.74
CA TYR A 284 1.97 -15.93 -22.41
C TYR A 284 0.75 -16.62 -21.81
N CYS A 285 0.10 -15.98 -20.84
CA CYS A 285 -1.20 -16.40 -20.34
C CYS A 285 -2.18 -15.24 -20.47
N THR A 286 -3.37 -15.52 -21.00
CA THR A 286 -4.43 -14.51 -21.15
C THR A 286 -5.69 -14.97 -20.43
N THR A 287 -6.46 -14.03 -19.88
CA THR A 287 -7.82 -14.29 -19.38
C THR A 287 -8.72 -14.64 -20.56
N ALA A 288 -9.35 -15.82 -20.55
CA ALA A 288 -10.41 -16.11 -21.51
C ALA A 288 -11.65 -15.31 -21.13
N ALA A 289 -12.12 -14.42 -22.01
CA ALA A 289 -13.45 -13.84 -21.86
C ALA A 289 -14.49 -14.94 -22.10
N VAL A 290 -15.23 -15.32 -21.06
CA VAL A 290 -16.39 -16.20 -21.18
C VAL A 290 -17.52 -15.39 -21.82
N SER A 291 -17.78 -15.59 -23.11
CA SER A 291 -19.02 -15.10 -23.72
C SER A 291 -20.16 -16.03 -23.30
N THR A 292 -21.16 -15.48 -22.62
CA THR A 292 -22.42 -16.15 -22.29
C THR A 292 -23.30 -16.32 -23.53
N SER A 293 -22.89 -17.21 -24.42
CA SER A 293 -23.76 -17.89 -25.39
C SER A 293 -23.01 -19.09 -25.94
N GLY A 294 -23.50 -20.29 -25.61
CA GLY A 294 -22.87 -21.54 -25.98
C GLY A 294 -22.90 -21.75 -27.49
N THR A 295 -21.78 -21.49 -28.15
CA THR A 295 -21.34 -22.16 -29.39
C THR A 295 -19.87 -21.85 -29.62
N ILE A 296 -19.03 -22.88 -29.61
CA ILE A 296 -17.62 -22.79 -29.98
C ILE A 296 -17.56 -22.71 -31.52
N ALA A 297 -17.44 -21.50 -32.06
CA ALA A 297 -17.06 -21.30 -33.46
C ALA A 297 -15.54 -21.16 -33.53
N SER A 298 -14.90 -22.16 -34.13
CA SER A 298 -13.52 -22.05 -34.58
C SER A 298 -13.52 -21.28 -35.89
N GLU A 299 -13.06 -20.03 -35.89
CA GLU A 299 -12.70 -19.35 -37.14
C GLU A 299 -11.29 -18.78 -37.02
N ALA A 300 -10.34 -19.49 -37.61
CA ALA A 300 -9.12 -18.90 -38.12
C ALA A 300 -9.48 -18.16 -39.42
N GLY A 301 -9.39 -16.83 -39.42
CA GLY A 301 -9.61 -15.99 -40.59
C GLY A 301 -8.64 -14.79 -40.59
N PRO A 302 -8.23 -14.28 -41.77
CA PRO A 302 -6.86 -13.85 -42.03
C PRO A 302 -6.57 -12.37 -41.77
N ARG A 303 -5.28 -12.07 -41.53
CA ARG A 303 -4.59 -10.76 -41.65
C ARG A 303 -5.48 -9.51 -41.55
N GLY A 304 -5.50 -8.88 -40.36
CA GLY A 304 -6.03 -7.53 -40.18
C GLY A 304 -5.13 -6.72 -39.26
N THR A 305 -4.38 -5.78 -39.82
CA THR A 305 -3.60 -4.74 -39.12
C THR A 305 -4.50 -3.95 -38.17
N PHE A 306 -4.18 -3.88 -36.88
CA PHE A 306 -4.83 -2.94 -35.97
C PHE A 306 -4.28 -1.53 -36.26
N LYS A 307 -5.05 -0.73 -37.01
CA LYS A 307 -4.77 0.69 -37.23
C LYS A 307 -4.95 1.46 -35.92
N ARG A 308 -3.99 2.34 -35.65
CA ARG A 308 -4.08 3.46 -34.72
C ARG A 308 -5.19 4.39 -35.24
N GLY A 309 -6.21 4.63 -34.44
CA GLY A 309 -7.35 5.50 -34.78
C GLY A 309 -7.42 6.67 -33.80
N ASP A 310 -7.39 7.87 -34.37
CA ASP A 310 -7.25 9.17 -33.74
C ASP A 310 -8.44 9.56 -32.84
N LEU A 311 -8.12 10.32 -31.78
CA LEU A 311 -9.05 11.19 -31.08
C LEU A 311 -9.35 12.38 -31.98
N ASP A 312 -10.63 12.69 -32.20
CA ASP A 312 -11.04 14.06 -32.48
C ASP A 312 -12.45 14.35 -31.91
N LEU A 313 -12.49 15.47 -31.17
CA LEU A 313 -13.58 16.26 -30.57
C LEU A 313 -14.34 15.68 -29.36
#